data_AF-A0A523U2E8-F1
#
_entry.id   AF-A0A523U2E8-F1
#
_cell.length_a   1.000
_cell.length_b   1.000
_cell.length_c   1.000
_cell.angle_alpha   90.00
_cell.angle_beta   90.00
_cell.angle_gamma   90.00
#
_symmetry.space_group_name_H-M   'P 1'
#
loop_
_entity.id
_entity.type
_entity.pdbx_description
1 polymer ?
#
loop_
_entity_poly.entity_id
_entity_poly.type
_entity_poly.pdbx_seq_one_letter_code
_entity_poly.pdbx_strand_id
1 'polypeptide(L)'
;MEPKIQLMCESNGERNEVASSGGAMKYYRILLLAVLVGIAFMLPAAPDDDDGKPQSDLPDRIEDSMKKGVEWLKSKQQADGTWHKENKPFSVMDGYQFPTGTTALCLFALLKCGVPRNDPVIRKGFNFIRNFSSTRRGVKSEDAKFDTIYSAACVVLALEALHTAQPPRKPKKKKAEPEKKPDKWGTWVPPKEERKKKPKPDWGSPQGQGDLKLIKEYIDYICRNTEPDGRWRYPGGTPRGFGDLSNSQYAMLALNVARRLKIKHPNEVYQKLVDYILDKQQKDGPVVNPGFPVPVADHPISKLKAFQKKFMRELTRLVDKCRKLEKKGKDPLDDPANDPRTYVEEEQEKIFGTEGKPMKARGWAYQEEDTDDRMAWKRLFTGSMATSAVICLAGAKDALEKTPYWKAKGKRVNKSLRDGCAWIAHNFTVSCNPGGNIHHYYYLYGLERAGIICMVPKFGKHLWYKKGAEHIIGSQGADGGWQIGGGTAGPQIDTAFALLFLKRATTPLVSMPGPTWTGAGLK
;
A
#
# COMPACT_ATOMS: atom_id res chain seq x y z
N MET A 1 33.92 13.80 2.20
CA MET A 1 33.58 13.38 0.83
C MET A 1 32.18 12.81 0.86
N GLU A 2 31.18 13.58 0.39
CA GLU A 2 29.78 13.17 0.32
C GLU A 2 29.53 12.35 -0.96
N PRO A 3 28.86 11.19 -0.92
CA PRO A 3 28.42 10.52 -2.14
C PRO A 3 27.07 11.09 -2.58
N LYS A 4 27.05 11.67 -3.79
CA LYS A 4 25.84 12.10 -4.51
C LYS A 4 24.92 10.89 -4.77
N ILE A 5 23.79 10.81 -4.06
CA ILE A 5 22.75 9.77 -4.21
C ILE A 5 21.80 10.05 -5.40
N GLN A 6 21.97 11.17 -6.11
CA GLN A 6 20.91 11.71 -6.99
C GLN A 6 20.93 11.27 -8.46
N LEU A 7 21.89 10.44 -8.91
CA LEU A 7 22.15 10.24 -10.36
C LEU A 7 21.72 8.88 -10.96
N MET A 8 21.03 8.00 -10.25
CA MET A 8 20.65 6.68 -10.81
C MET A 8 19.22 6.55 -11.36
N CYS A 9 18.30 7.51 -11.18
CA CYS A 9 16.93 7.40 -11.74
C CYS A 9 16.76 8.08 -13.12
N GLU A 10 17.76 8.77 -13.69
CA GLU A 10 17.61 9.54 -14.94
C GLU A 10 18.21 8.90 -16.21
N SER A 11 19.03 7.85 -16.12
CA SER A 11 19.58 7.19 -17.31
C SER A 11 18.90 5.85 -17.54
N ASN A 12 17.86 5.80 -18.36
CA ASN A 12 17.47 4.65 -19.20
C ASN A 12 16.25 5.02 -20.07
N GLY A 13 16.42 6.07 -20.88
CA GLY A 13 15.73 6.19 -22.16
C GLY A 13 16.78 6.03 -23.24
N GLU A 14 16.49 5.27 -24.29
CA GLU A 14 17.36 5.00 -25.45
C GLU A 14 18.42 3.89 -25.27
N ARG A 15 18.01 2.65 -25.57
CA ARG A 15 18.60 1.84 -26.66
C ARG A 15 17.95 0.46 -26.70
N ASN A 16 17.25 0.18 -27.79
CA ASN A 16 17.06 -1.16 -28.35
C ASN A 16 16.63 -1.00 -29.81
N GLU A 17 17.61 -0.67 -30.67
CA GLU A 17 17.54 -1.05 -32.08
C GLU A 17 18.60 -2.10 -32.33
N VAL A 18 18.13 -3.26 -32.76
CA VAL A 18 18.93 -4.37 -33.27
C VAL A 18 19.39 -3.96 -34.67
N ALA A 19 20.70 -3.94 -34.90
CA ALA A 19 21.24 -3.86 -36.26
C ALA A 19 22.31 -4.92 -36.48
N SER A 20 22.11 -5.64 -37.57
CA SER A 20 22.94 -6.67 -38.16
C SER A 20 24.27 -6.11 -38.71
N SER A 21 25.14 -7.06 -38.97
CA SER A 21 26.47 -7.00 -39.60
C SER A 21 26.71 -5.97 -40.71
N GLY A 22 27.89 -5.33 -40.62
CA GLY A 22 28.85 -5.22 -41.73
C GLY A 22 28.72 -4.02 -42.67
N GLY A 23 29.82 -3.26 -42.83
CA GLY A 23 30.00 -2.35 -43.97
C GLY A 23 30.75 -1.07 -43.65
N ALA A 24 31.72 -0.70 -44.48
CA ALA A 24 32.74 0.32 -44.21
C ALA A 24 32.39 1.73 -44.70
N MET A 25 33.18 2.69 -44.19
CA MET A 25 33.64 3.94 -44.83
C MET A 25 32.69 5.15 -45.05
N LYS A 26 33.05 6.24 -44.32
CA LYS A 26 33.44 7.59 -44.79
C LYS A 26 32.41 8.63 -45.32
N TYR A 27 32.55 9.85 -44.75
CA TYR A 27 32.09 11.21 -45.15
C TYR A 27 30.57 11.45 -45.08
N TYR A 28 30.05 12.49 -44.41
CA TYR A 28 30.26 13.91 -44.69
C TYR A 28 30.00 14.79 -43.46
N ARG A 29 30.87 15.79 -43.24
CA ARG A 29 30.55 17.01 -42.50
C ARG A 29 29.86 17.98 -43.45
N ILE A 30 28.65 18.45 -43.14
CA ILE A 30 28.17 19.76 -43.60
C ILE A 30 27.47 20.44 -42.42
N LEU A 31 28.09 21.54 -41.99
CA LEU A 31 27.50 22.57 -41.16
C LEU A 31 26.38 23.27 -41.94
N LEU A 32 25.23 23.50 -41.31
CA LEU A 32 24.41 24.67 -41.61
C LEU A 32 23.82 25.21 -40.30
N LEU A 33 24.45 26.30 -39.85
CA LEU A 33 23.99 27.20 -38.80
C LEU A 33 22.72 27.91 -39.29
N ALA A 34 21.63 27.77 -38.53
CA ALA A 34 20.59 28.77 -38.46
C ALA A 34 20.44 29.17 -36.98
N VAL A 35 20.92 30.35 -36.66
CA VAL A 35 20.69 31.08 -35.41
C VAL A 35 19.44 31.93 -35.59
N LEU A 36 18.76 32.23 -34.46
CA LEU A 36 17.60 33.10 -34.23
C LEU A 36 16.29 32.29 -34.09
N VAL A 37 15.58 32.25 -32.96
CA VAL A 37 15.44 33.21 -31.85
C VAL A 37 15.23 32.44 -30.54
N GLY A 38 15.98 32.80 -29.51
CA GLY A 38 15.72 32.38 -28.14
C GLY A 38 14.47 33.07 -27.61
N ILE A 39 13.45 32.27 -27.29
CA ILE A 39 12.50 32.58 -26.24
C ILE A 39 12.66 31.47 -25.22
N ALA A 40 13.38 31.78 -24.15
CA ALA A 40 13.31 31.02 -22.93
C ALA A 40 11.87 31.13 -22.41
N PHE A 41 11.04 30.13 -22.70
CA PHE A 41 9.87 29.89 -21.86
C PHE A 41 10.42 29.35 -20.53
N MET A 42 10.77 30.28 -19.63
CA MET A 42 10.59 30.03 -18.21
C MET A 42 9.11 29.67 -18.04
N LEU A 43 8.80 28.39 -18.00
CA LEU A 43 7.51 27.93 -17.51
C LEU A 43 7.45 28.41 -16.06
N PRO A 44 6.53 29.33 -15.70
CA PRO A 44 6.28 29.60 -14.30
C PRO A 44 5.88 28.27 -13.66
N ALA A 45 6.34 28.03 -12.43
CA ALA A 45 5.75 27.01 -11.58
C ALA A 45 4.23 27.19 -11.67
N ALA A 46 3.52 26.15 -12.10
CA ALA A 46 2.07 26.20 -12.20
C ALA A 46 1.51 26.70 -10.87
N PRO A 47 0.65 27.73 -10.87
CA PRO A 47 -0.02 28.17 -9.67
C PRO A 47 -0.74 26.98 -9.03
N ASP A 48 -0.84 26.98 -7.70
CA ASP A 48 -1.81 26.12 -7.01
C ASP A 48 -3.20 26.60 -7.45
N ASP A 49 -3.72 26.02 -8.54
CA ASP A 49 -5.07 26.26 -9.04
C ASP A 49 -6.09 25.65 -8.06
N ASP A 50 -6.52 26.43 -7.06
CA ASP A 50 -7.74 26.23 -6.28
C ASP A 50 -8.77 27.30 -6.67
N ASP A 51 -9.01 27.38 -7.97
CA ASP A 51 -9.82 28.41 -8.62
C ASP A 51 -11.18 27.82 -9.04
N GLY A 52 -11.97 27.29 -8.11
CA GLY A 52 -13.42 27.06 -8.30
C GLY A 52 -13.90 26.30 -9.56
N LYS A 53 -13.02 25.55 -10.25
CA LYS A 53 -13.30 24.78 -11.49
C LYS A 53 -13.73 23.35 -11.18
N PRO A 54 -14.40 22.64 -12.12
CA PRO A 54 -15.09 21.38 -11.86
C PRO A 54 -14.16 20.35 -11.22
N GLN A 55 -14.71 19.62 -10.24
CA GLN A 55 -14.09 18.52 -9.51
C GLN A 55 -13.13 17.75 -10.44
N SER A 56 -11.83 17.69 -10.08
CA SER A 56 -10.80 17.05 -10.92
C SER A 56 -11.32 15.72 -11.48
N ASP A 57 -11.11 15.42 -12.75
CA ASP A 57 -11.50 14.16 -13.39
C ASP A 57 -10.72 12.93 -12.87
N LEU A 58 -9.76 13.17 -11.97
CA LEU A 58 -8.87 12.14 -11.42
C LEU A 58 -9.62 10.96 -10.79
N PRO A 59 -10.71 11.12 -9.99
CA PRO A 59 -11.44 9.98 -9.44
C PRO A 59 -12.05 9.07 -10.51
N ASP A 60 -12.57 9.65 -11.59
CA ASP A 60 -13.16 8.89 -12.69
C ASP A 60 -12.06 8.16 -13.47
N ARG A 61 -10.93 8.84 -13.74
CA ARG A 61 -9.75 8.23 -14.35
C ARG A 61 -9.16 7.10 -13.51
N ILE A 62 -9.14 7.25 -12.18
CA ILE A 62 -8.73 6.18 -11.25
C ILE A 62 -9.69 4.99 -11.39
N GLU A 63 -10.99 5.24 -11.37
CA GLU A 63 -12.00 4.19 -11.45
C GLU A 63 -11.89 3.42 -12.78
N ASP A 64 -11.75 4.12 -13.90
CA ASP A 64 -11.63 3.51 -15.23
C ASP A 64 -10.33 2.72 -15.38
N SER A 65 -9.21 3.25 -14.87
CA SER A 65 -7.93 2.54 -14.86
C SER A 65 -8.02 1.27 -14.01
N MET A 66 -8.67 1.35 -12.85
CA MET A 66 -8.90 0.20 -11.99
C MET A 66 -9.77 -0.87 -12.67
N LYS A 67 -10.86 -0.49 -13.37
CA LYS A 67 -11.71 -1.44 -14.11
C LYS A 67 -10.89 -2.24 -15.14
N LYS A 68 -10.06 -1.55 -15.93
CA LYS A 68 -9.15 -2.19 -16.90
C LYS A 68 -8.18 -3.14 -16.21
N GLY A 69 -7.58 -2.70 -15.11
CA GLY A 69 -6.65 -3.52 -14.32
C GLY A 69 -7.27 -4.76 -13.70
N VAL A 70 -8.50 -4.65 -13.19
CA VAL A 70 -9.25 -5.79 -12.62
C VAL A 70 -9.54 -6.83 -13.70
N GLU A 71 -10.05 -6.41 -14.86
CA GLU A 71 -10.35 -7.33 -15.94
C GLU A 71 -9.08 -7.97 -16.53
N TRP A 72 -8.01 -7.19 -16.68
CA TRP A 72 -6.70 -7.74 -17.05
C TRP A 72 -6.24 -8.79 -16.04
N LEU A 73 -6.27 -8.50 -14.74
CA LEU A 73 -5.78 -9.43 -13.71
C LEU A 73 -6.63 -10.71 -13.67
N LYS A 74 -7.96 -10.61 -13.84
CA LYS A 74 -8.84 -11.77 -13.98
C LYS A 74 -8.46 -12.63 -15.20
N SER A 75 -8.15 -12.00 -16.33
CA SER A 75 -7.74 -12.71 -17.56
C SER A 75 -6.42 -13.48 -17.43
N LYS A 76 -5.57 -13.13 -16.45
CA LYS A 76 -4.28 -13.79 -16.23
C LYS A 76 -4.33 -15.00 -15.28
N GLN A 77 -5.50 -15.31 -14.71
CA GLN A 77 -5.65 -16.51 -13.89
C GLN A 77 -5.47 -17.78 -14.73
N GLN A 78 -4.76 -18.74 -14.17
CA GLN A 78 -4.40 -19.99 -14.83
C GLN A 78 -5.50 -21.05 -14.70
N ALA A 79 -5.34 -22.15 -15.43
CA ALA A 79 -6.29 -23.27 -15.43
C ALA A 79 -6.45 -23.93 -14.06
N ASP A 80 -5.44 -23.87 -13.20
CA ASP A 80 -5.45 -24.40 -11.82
C ASP A 80 -5.93 -23.38 -10.77
N GLY A 81 -6.14 -22.11 -11.16
CA GLY A 81 -6.56 -21.03 -10.27
C GLY A 81 -5.44 -20.12 -9.77
N THR A 82 -4.19 -20.38 -10.16
CA THR A 82 -3.03 -19.58 -9.75
C THR A 82 -2.81 -18.36 -10.64
N TRP A 83 -1.88 -17.49 -10.23
CA TRP A 83 -1.32 -16.43 -11.06
C TRP A 83 0.19 -16.62 -11.16
N HIS A 84 0.71 -16.69 -12.38
CA HIS A 84 2.14 -16.80 -12.65
C HIS A 84 2.50 -16.25 -14.04
N LYS A 85 3.73 -15.77 -14.22
CA LYS A 85 4.24 -15.26 -15.50
C LYS A 85 4.75 -16.44 -16.33
N GLU A 86 4.26 -16.63 -17.55
CA GLU A 86 4.81 -17.65 -18.49
C GLU A 86 4.97 -19.06 -17.88
N ASN A 87 3.98 -19.51 -17.11
CA ASN A 87 4.02 -20.80 -16.38
C ASN A 87 5.10 -20.90 -15.28
N LYS A 88 5.67 -19.78 -14.84
CA LYS A 88 6.62 -19.69 -13.74
C LYS A 88 6.10 -18.72 -12.67
N PRO A 89 5.83 -19.19 -11.44
CA PRO A 89 5.50 -18.31 -10.32
C PRO A 89 6.57 -17.25 -10.13
N PHE A 90 6.18 -16.10 -9.56
CA PHE A 90 7.14 -15.11 -9.09
C PHE A 90 8.20 -15.81 -8.25
N SER A 91 9.46 -15.47 -8.53
CA SER A 91 10.58 -16.01 -7.80
C SER A 91 11.53 -14.92 -7.32
N VAL A 92 12.04 -15.13 -6.11
CA VAL A 92 13.21 -14.40 -5.59
C VAL A 92 14.34 -15.41 -5.41
N MET A 93 15.59 -14.95 -5.51
CA MET A 93 16.83 -15.65 -5.14
C MET A 93 16.88 -17.14 -5.54
N ASP A 94 17.74 -17.53 -6.50
CA ASP A 94 17.92 -18.93 -6.92
C ASP A 94 16.63 -19.66 -7.40
N GLY A 95 15.59 -18.91 -7.78
CA GLY A 95 14.36 -19.47 -8.35
C GLY A 95 13.31 -19.95 -7.34
N TYR A 96 13.34 -19.49 -6.08
CA TYR A 96 12.29 -19.84 -5.10
C TYR A 96 10.93 -19.29 -5.54
N GLN A 97 9.96 -20.18 -5.75
CA GLN A 97 8.63 -19.85 -6.22
C GLN A 97 7.64 -19.58 -5.08
N PHE A 98 6.72 -18.64 -5.29
CA PHE A 98 5.68 -18.26 -4.32
C PHE A 98 4.26 -18.44 -4.89
N PRO A 99 3.81 -19.67 -5.20
CA PRO A 99 2.54 -19.88 -5.88
C PRO A 99 1.33 -19.45 -5.03
N THR A 100 1.31 -19.78 -3.74
CA THR A 100 0.25 -19.33 -2.82
C THR A 100 0.33 -17.85 -2.52
N GLY A 101 1.53 -17.29 -2.32
CA GLY A 101 1.71 -15.86 -2.08
C GLY A 101 1.25 -15.00 -3.25
N THR A 102 1.64 -15.36 -4.47
CA THR A 102 1.24 -14.64 -5.69
C THR A 102 -0.28 -14.73 -5.89
N THR A 103 -0.85 -15.93 -5.75
CA THR A 103 -2.29 -16.16 -5.88
C THR A 103 -3.07 -15.38 -4.83
N ALA A 104 -2.64 -15.42 -3.56
CA ALA A 104 -3.29 -14.71 -2.47
C ALA A 104 -3.23 -13.18 -2.64
N LEU A 105 -2.10 -12.64 -3.12
CA LEU A 105 -1.98 -11.21 -3.40
C LEU A 105 -2.93 -10.76 -4.51
N CYS A 106 -3.05 -11.54 -5.59
CA CYS A 106 -3.97 -11.25 -6.68
C CYS A 106 -5.43 -11.32 -6.22
N LEU A 107 -5.80 -12.36 -5.46
CA LEU A 107 -7.13 -12.47 -4.85
C LEU A 107 -7.43 -11.31 -3.91
N PHE A 108 -6.47 -10.92 -3.09
CA PHE A 108 -6.59 -9.77 -2.19
C PHE A 108 -6.84 -8.48 -2.97
N ALA A 109 -6.09 -8.22 -4.04
CA ALA A 109 -6.30 -7.07 -4.92
C ALA A 109 -7.69 -7.06 -5.57
N LEU A 110 -8.12 -8.19 -6.15
CA LEU A 110 -9.44 -8.32 -6.78
C LEU A 110 -10.58 -8.09 -5.77
N LEU A 111 -10.51 -8.73 -4.59
CA LEU A 111 -11.50 -8.55 -3.53
C LEU A 111 -11.55 -7.10 -3.03
N LYS A 112 -10.39 -6.46 -2.84
CA LYS A 112 -10.31 -5.05 -2.42
C LYS A 112 -10.83 -4.10 -3.49
N CYS A 113 -10.69 -4.46 -4.76
CA CYS A 113 -11.30 -3.76 -5.89
C CYS A 113 -12.78 -4.13 -6.11
N GLY A 114 -13.37 -4.90 -5.19
CA GLY A 114 -14.80 -5.22 -5.11
C GLY A 114 -15.29 -6.28 -6.09
N VAL A 115 -14.39 -7.12 -6.61
CA VAL A 115 -14.80 -8.39 -7.23
C VAL A 115 -15.55 -9.22 -6.19
N PRO A 116 -16.78 -9.68 -6.46
CA PRO A 116 -17.59 -10.41 -5.49
C PRO A 116 -16.93 -11.71 -5.03
N ARG A 117 -17.13 -12.06 -3.76
CA ARG A 117 -16.58 -13.30 -3.16
C ARG A 117 -17.01 -14.61 -3.85
N ASN A 118 -18.11 -14.59 -4.61
CA ASN A 118 -18.63 -15.74 -5.35
C ASN A 118 -18.23 -15.75 -6.83
N ASP A 119 -17.47 -14.75 -7.30
CA ASP A 119 -16.93 -14.72 -8.66
C ASP A 119 -16.09 -16.00 -8.91
N PRO A 120 -16.23 -16.65 -10.08
CA PRO A 120 -15.49 -17.87 -10.40
C PRO A 120 -13.97 -17.74 -10.19
N VAL A 121 -13.38 -16.59 -10.54
CA VAL A 121 -11.94 -16.33 -10.39
C VAL A 121 -11.54 -16.38 -8.91
N ILE A 122 -12.37 -15.77 -8.04
CA ILE A 122 -12.14 -15.78 -6.59
C ILE A 122 -12.25 -17.21 -6.04
N ARG A 123 -13.34 -17.91 -6.38
CA ARG A 123 -13.58 -19.29 -5.89
C ARG A 123 -12.45 -20.23 -6.27
N LYS A 124 -11.99 -20.16 -7.51
CA LYS A 124 -10.93 -21.01 -8.05
C LYS A 124 -9.60 -20.79 -7.36
N GLY A 125 -9.20 -19.53 -7.15
CA GLY A 125 -7.95 -19.20 -6.46
C GLY A 125 -7.96 -19.63 -4.99
N PHE A 126 -9.06 -19.44 -4.26
CA PHE A 126 -9.16 -19.94 -2.90
C PHE A 126 -9.26 -21.48 -2.82
N ASN A 127 -9.82 -22.14 -3.84
CA ASN A 127 -9.77 -23.59 -3.93
C ASN A 127 -8.33 -24.09 -4.05
N PHE A 128 -7.50 -23.44 -4.89
CA PHE A 128 -6.07 -23.73 -4.94
C PHE A 128 -5.41 -23.55 -3.57
N ILE A 129 -5.59 -22.40 -2.91
CA ILE A 129 -4.95 -22.11 -1.60
C ILE A 129 -5.32 -23.15 -0.54
N ARG A 130 -6.57 -23.57 -0.47
CA ARG A 130 -7.03 -24.53 0.56
C ARG A 130 -6.51 -25.95 0.34
N ASN A 131 -6.17 -26.32 -0.90
CA ASN A 131 -5.65 -27.63 -1.26
C ASN A 131 -4.14 -27.64 -1.49
N PHE A 132 -3.47 -26.50 -1.31
CA PHE A 132 -2.06 -26.38 -1.57
C PHE A 132 -1.21 -27.14 -0.53
N SER A 133 -0.18 -27.82 -1.01
CA SER A 133 0.85 -28.44 -0.18
C SER A 133 2.21 -28.29 -0.88
N SER A 134 3.16 -27.64 -0.22
CA SER A 134 4.50 -27.42 -0.72
C SER A 134 5.29 -28.73 -0.76
N THR A 135 5.82 -29.06 -1.93
CA THR A 135 6.75 -30.19 -2.14
C THR A 135 8.21 -29.73 -2.07
N ARG A 136 8.45 -28.47 -1.70
CA ARG A 136 9.78 -27.88 -1.69
C ARG A 136 10.67 -28.56 -0.66
N ARG A 137 11.90 -28.91 -1.09
CA ARG A 137 12.92 -29.49 -0.22
C ARG A 137 13.17 -28.58 1.00
N GLY A 138 13.18 -29.18 2.19
CA GLY A 138 13.42 -28.47 3.45
C GLY A 138 12.18 -27.86 4.11
N VAL A 139 11.00 -28.00 3.51
CA VAL A 139 9.72 -27.70 4.18
C VAL A 139 9.30 -28.93 4.97
N LYS A 140 9.01 -28.76 6.26
CA LYS A 140 8.48 -29.84 7.10
C LYS A 140 7.06 -30.20 6.66
N SER A 141 6.67 -31.46 6.80
CA SER A 141 5.35 -31.95 6.37
C SER A 141 4.19 -31.15 6.98
N GLU A 142 4.30 -30.81 8.27
CA GLU A 142 3.32 -30.01 9.00
C GLU A 142 3.20 -28.56 8.50
N ASP A 143 4.22 -28.11 7.75
CA ASP A 143 4.35 -26.74 7.24
C ASP A 143 4.12 -26.60 5.75
N ALA A 144 3.94 -27.74 5.06
CA ALA A 144 3.77 -27.79 3.62
C ALA A 144 2.63 -26.88 3.14
N LYS A 145 1.53 -26.78 3.90
CA LYS A 145 0.40 -25.91 3.56
C LYS A 145 0.69 -24.40 3.62
N PHE A 146 1.69 -23.97 4.39
CA PHE A 146 2.01 -22.55 4.57
C PHE A 146 3.10 -22.06 3.60
N ASP A 147 4.06 -22.94 3.31
CA ASP A 147 5.25 -22.74 2.46
C ASP A 147 6.23 -21.67 2.98
N THR A 148 5.85 -20.40 2.96
CA THR A 148 6.71 -19.27 3.32
C THR A 148 5.97 -18.23 4.16
N ILE A 149 6.70 -17.40 4.91
CA ILE A 149 6.10 -16.30 5.69
C ILE A 149 5.35 -15.31 4.80
N TYR A 150 5.94 -14.98 3.64
CA TYR A 150 5.33 -14.06 2.69
C TYR A 150 4.00 -14.61 2.16
N SER A 151 4.00 -15.89 1.75
CA SER A 151 2.79 -16.60 1.31
C SER A 151 1.75 -16.66 2.41
N ALA A 152 2.15 -17.07 3.62
CA ALA A 152 1.30 -17.17 4.79
C ALA A 152 0.59 -15.86 5.11
N ALA A 153 1.34 -14.77 5.17
CA ALA A 153 0.78 -13.45 5.44
C ALA A 153 -0.19 -12.98 4.34
N CYS A 154 0.14 -13.17 3.07
CA CYS A 154 -0.76 -12.82 1.97
C CYS A 154 -2.06 -13.64 2.01
N VAL A 155 -2.00 -14.93 2.35
CA VAL A 155 -3.18 -15.78 2.51
C VAL A 155 -4.09 -15.27 3.63
N VAL A 156 -3.52 -14.88 4.78
CA VAL A 156 -4.30 -14.30 5.89
C VAL A 156 -5.03 -13.02 5.44
N LEU A 157 -4.35 -12.13 4.71
CA LEU A 157 -4.95 -10.91 4.18
C LEU A 157 -6.07 -11.20 3.17
N ALA A 158 -5.87 -12.16 2.27
CA ALA A 158 -6.86 -12.57 1.29
C ALA A 158 -8.09 -13.19 1.94
N LEU A 159 -7.92 -14.08 2.94
CA LEU A 159 -9.04 -14.69 3.67
C LEU A 159 -9.85 -13.65 4.46
N GLU A 160 -9.20 -12.68 5.11
CA GLU A 160 -9.93 -11.57 5.74
C GLU A 160 -10.73 -10.77 4.70
N ALA A 161 -10.11 -10.45 3.55
CA ALA A 161 -10.79 -9.74 2.47
C ALA A 161 -11.99 -10.52 1.92
N LEU A 162 -11.88 -11.86 1.79
CA LEU A 162 -12.96 -12.72 1.29
C LEU A 162 -14.23 -12.61 2.15
N HIS A 163 -14.03 -12.60 3.47
CA HIS A 163 -15.13 -12.56 4.44
C HIS A 163 -15.65 -11.18 4.74
N THR A 164 -14.88 -10.13 4.43
CA THR A 164 -15.29 -8.73 4.58
C THR A 164 -15.83 -8.13 3.28
N ALA A 165 -15.60 -8.78 2.13
CA ALA A 165 -16.12 -8.37 0.83
C ALA A 165 -17.65 -8.47 0.75
N GLN A 166 -18.25 -7.64 -0.11
CA GLN A 166 -19.70 -7.59 -0.26
C GLN A 166 -20.26 -8.91 -0.83
N PRO A 167 -21.39 -9.43 -0.29
CA PRO A 167 -22.14 -10.49 -0.94
C PRO A 167 -22.73 -9.96 -2.27
N PRO A 168 -23.06 -10.85 -3.22
CA PRO A 168 -23.62 -10.44 -4.51
C PRO A 168 -24.86 -9.56 -4.31
N ARG A 169 -24.97 -8.47 -5.08
CA ARG A 169 -26.24 -7.74 -5.19
C ARG A 169 -27.24 -8.69 -5.85
N LYS A 170 -28.35 -9.01 -5.18
CA LYS A 170 -29.49 -9.66 -5.84
C LYS A 170 -29.86 -8.80 -7.07
N PRO A 171 -30.06 -9.38 -8.26
CA PRO A 171 -30.54 -8.60 -9.40
C PRO A 171 -31.88 -7.99 -8.99
N LYS A 172 -31.90 -6.68 -8.76
CA LYS A 172 -33.17 -5.97 -8.61
C LYS A 172 -33.87 -6.10 -9.96
N LYS A 173 -35.15 -6.51 -9.96
CA LYS A 173 -36.02 -6.34 -11.13
C LYS A 173 -35.81 -4.91 -11.64
N LYS A 174 -35.54 -4.76 -12.94
CA LYS A 174 -35.30 -3.48 -13.64
C LYS A 174 -36.43 -2.47 -13.35
N LYS A 175 -36.38 -1.79 -12.21
CA LYS A 175 -36.83 -0.42 -12.10
C LYS A 175 -35.56 0.39 -12.31
N ALA A 176 -35.59 1.34 -13.23
CA ALA A 176 -34.52 2.32 -13.37
C ALA A 176 -34.28 2.92 -11.97
N GLU A 177 -33.26 2.44 -11.28
CA GLU A 177 -32.74 3.19 -10.15
C GLU A 177 -32.19 4.46 -10.79
N PRO A 178 -32.63 5.65 -10.36
CA PRO A 178 -32.01 6.88 -10.82
C PRO A 178 -30.51 6.68 -10.60
N GLU A 179 -29.75 6.92 -11.65
CA GLU A 179 -28.30 6.86 -11.65
C GLU A 179 -27.83 7.54 -10.36
N LYS A 180 -27.24 6.76 -9.45
CA LYS A 180 -26.75 7.31 -8.19
C LYS A 180 -25.57 8.19 -8.57
N LYS A 181 -25.85 9.46 -8.88
CA LYS A 181 -24.80 10.46 -9.10
C LYS A 181 -23.82 10.32 -7.93
N PRO A 182 -22.50 10.22 -8.20
CA PRO A 182 -21.52 10.28 -7.13
C PRO A 182 -21.85 11.50 -6.28
N ASP A 183 -21.70 11.35 -4.97
CA ASP A 183 -22.06 12.46 -4.11
C ASP A 183 -21.13 13.62 -4.45
N LYS A 184 -21.70 14.76 -4.84
CA LYS A 184 -20.97 15.95 -5.33
C LYS A 184 -19.98 16.54 -4.32
N TRP A 185 -19.92 15.94 -3.14
CA TRP A 185 -19.14 16.30 -1.97
C TRP A 185 -17.76 15.65 -1.94
N GLY A 186 -17.47 14.63 -2.75
CA GLY A 186 -16.16 13.97 -2.73
C GLY A 186 -15.71 13.46 -1.34
N THR A 187 -16.62 13.26 -0.39
CA THR A 187 -16.37 12.73 0.97
C THR A 187 -17.53 11.80 1.33
N TRP A 188 -17.54 10.61 0.73
CA TRP A 188 -18.73 9.75 0.85
C TRP A 188 -18.90 9.11 2.24
N VAL A 189 -19.91 9.60 2.95
CA VAL A 189 -20.45 8.94 4.15
C VAL A 189 -21.81 8.31 3.83
N PRO A 190 -21.96 6.96 3.89
CA PRO A 190 -23.19 6.30 3.47
C PRO A 190 -24.44 6.86 4.17
N PRO A 191 -25.61 6.87 3.52
CA PRO A 191 -26.88 7.12 4.19
C PRO A 191 -27.08 6.24 5.42
N LYS A 192 -27.74 6.75 6.47
CA LYS A 192 -27.98 6.02 7.72
C LYS A 192 -28.56 4.62 7.48
N GLU A 193 -29.47 4.47 6.51
CA GLU A 193 -30.08 3.19 6.15
C GLU A 193 -29.14 2.24 5.40
N GLU A 194 -28.17 2.74 4.65
CA GLU A 194 -27.12 1.91 4.02
C GLU A 194 -26.06 1.47 5.04
N ARG A 195 -25.79 2.28 6.07
CA ARG A 195 -24.88 1.90 7.17
C ARG A 195 -25.39 0.71 7.97
N LYS A 196 -26.70 0.64 8.20
CA LYS A 196 -27.36 -0.50 8.87
C LYS A 196 -27.31 -1.79 8.04
N LYS A 197 -27.16 -1.66 6.71
CA LYS A 197 -27.11 -2.77 5.75
C LYS A 197 -25.70 -3.24 5.40
N LYS A 198 -24.65 -2.72 6.05
CA LYS A 198 -23.30 -3.21 5.82
C LYS A 198 -23.27 -4.72 6.06
N PRO A 199 -22.81 -5.52 5.09
CA PRO A 199 -22.68 -6.96 5.28
C PRO A 199 -21.84 -7.22 6.52
N LYS A 200 -22.36 -8.03 7.44
CA LYS A 200 -21.52 -8.55 8.51
C LYS A 200 -20.54 -9.54 7.89
N PRO A 201 -19.28 -9.58 8.35
CA PRO A 201 -18.36 -10.60 7.89
C PRO A 201 -18.92 -12.00 8.11
N ASP A 202 -18.73 -12.88 7.14
CA ASP A 202 -19.32 -14.23 7.13
C ASP A 202 -18.45 -15.24 7.88
N TRP A 203 -18.19 -14.99 9.16
CA TRP A 203 -17.43 -15.90 10.03
C TRP A 203 -18.28 -17.04 10.60
N GLY A 204 -19.62 -16.95 10.47
CA GLY A 204 -20.57 -17.89 11.07
C GLY A 204 -20.87 -19.12 10.21
N SER A 205 -20.74 -19.02 8.88
CA SER A 205 -20.97 -20.15 7.96
C SER A 205 -19.92 -21.26 8.15
N PRO A 206 -20.19 -22.51 7.72
CA PRO A 206 -19.20 -23.59 7.77
C PRO A 206 -17.89 -23.23 7.06
N GLN A 207 -17.97 -22.57 5.90
CA GLN A 207 -16.79 -22.07 5.19
C GLN A 207 -16.06 -20.97 5.99
N GLY A 208 -16.81 -20.03 6.57
CA GLY A 208 -16.26 -18.98 7.42
C GLY A 208 -15.54 -19.51 8.66
N GLN A 209 -16.09 -20.52 9.31
CA GLN A 209 -15.46 -21.19 10.45
C GLN A 209 -14.20 -21.95 10.02
N GLY A 210 -14.25 -22.65 8.88
CA GLY A 210 -13.08 -23.33 8.30
C GLY A 210 -11.95 -22.34 7.96
N ASP A 211 -12.28 -21.22 7.33
CA ASP A 211 -11.31 -20.18 7.00
C ASP A 211 -10.78 -19.47 8.25
N LEU A 212 -11.60 -19.26 9.28
CA LEU A 212 -11.14 -18.69 10.55
C LEU A 212 -10.17 -19.65 11.27
N LYS A 213 -10.43 -20.96 11.23
CA LYS A 213 -9.48 -21.97 11.73
C LYS A 213 -8.18 -21.90 10.93
N LEU A 214 -8.26 -21.84 9.60
CA LEU A 214 -7.11 -21.72 8.73
C LEU A 214 -6.29 -20.45 9.04
N ILE A 215 -6.92 -19.28 9.21
CA ILE A 215 -6.25 -18.04 9.61
C ILE A 215 -5.48 -18.25 10.93
N LYS A 216 -6.07 -18.88 11.95
CA LYS A 216 -5.38 -19.15 13.22
C LYS A 216 -4.11 -19.98 13.01
N GLU A 217 -4.20 -21.05 12.22
CA GLU A 217 -3.05 -21.90 11.89
C GLU A 217 -1.93 -21.12 11.17
N TYR A 218 -2.28 -20.23 10.24
CA TYR A 218 -1.32 -19.34 9.58
C TYR A 218 -0.70 -18.33 10.56
N ILE A 219 -1.47 -17.78 11.50
CA ILE A 219 -0.95 -16.87 12.53
C ILE A 219 0.01 -17.60 13.47
N ASP A 220 -0.32 -18.82 13.87
CA ASP A 220 0.55 -19.65 14.71
C ASP A 220 1.86 -19.97 13.97
N TYR A 221 1.77 -20.32 12.67
CA TYR A 221 2.91 -20.51 11.79
C TYR A 221 3.80 -19.26 11.72
N ILE A 222 3.22 -18.07 11.52
CA ILE A 222 3.97 -16.81 11.49
C ILE A 222 4.65 -16.57 12.84
N CYS A 223 3.94 -16.69 13.95
CA CYS A 223 4.50 -16.41 15.28
C CYS A 223 5.67 -17.32 15.63
N ARG A 224 5.55 -18.63 15.37
CA ARG A 224 6.57 -19.62 15.76
C ARG A 224 7.81 -19.63 14.85
N ASN A 225 7.73 -19.02 13.68
CA ASN A 225 8.86 -18.87 12.73
C ASN A 225 9.45 -17.44 12.76
N THR A 226 9.22 -16.70 13.84
CA THR A 226 9.92 -15.44 14.11
C THR A 226 11.35 -15.74 14.53
N GLU A 227 12.31 -14.96 14.02
CA GLU A 227 13.72 -15.09 14.34
C GLU A 227 14.06 -14.66 15.77
N PRO A 228 15.24 -15.05 16.31
CA PRO A 228 15.70 -14.60 17.62
C PRO A 228 15.71 -13.07 17.76
N ASP A 229 16.04 -12.36 16.68
CA ASP A 229 16.05 -10.89 16.60
C ASP A 229 14.68 -10.28 16.26
N GLY A 230 13.63 -11.09 16.07
CA GLY A 230 12.27 -10.63 15.81
C GLY A 230 11.89 -10.44 14.34
N ARG A 231 12.81 -10.61 13.39
CA ARG A 231 12.49 -10.57 11.97
C ARG A 231 11.84 -11.87 11.47
N TRP A 232 11.42 -11.86 10.21
CA TRP A 232 11.17 -13.06 9.43
C TRP A 232 12.09 -13.11 8.22
N ARG A 233 12.48 -14.32 7.81
CA ARG A 233 13.43 -14.55 6.72
C ARG A 233 12.80 -15.18 5.48
N TYR A 234 13.48 -15.02 4.35
CA TYR A 234 13.22 -15.79 3.14
C TYR A 234 13.63 -17.26 3.32
N PRO A 235 13.03 -18.20 2.55
CA PRO A 235 13.49 -19.59 2.49
C PRO A 235 14.97 -19.73 2.09
N GLY A 236 15.62 -20.83 2.49
CA GLY A 236 16.97 -21.19 2.01
C GLY A 236 18.04 -21.43 3.07
N GLY A 237 17.81 -21.07 4.34
CA GLY A 237 18.78 -21.22 5.45
C GLY A 237 20.03 -20.36 5.27
N THR A 238 20.84 -20.13 6.31
CA THR A 238 22.10 -19.36 6.14
C THR A 238 23.11 -20.14 5.28
N PRO A 239 23.81 -19.52 4.31
CA PRO A 239 23.84 -18.07 4.00
C PRO A 239 22.78 -17.61 2.97
N ARG A 240 21.92 -18.50 2.45
CA ARG A 240 21.05 -18.25 1.29
C ARG A 240 19.72 -17.55 1.62
N GLY A 241 19.10 -17.89 2.74
CA GLY A 241 17.90 -17.25 3.29
C GLY A 241 18.28 -16.14 4.25
N PHE A 242 18.07 -14.89 3.82
CA PHE A 242 18.30 -13.72 4.64
C PHE A 242 17.00 -13.13 5.19
N GLY A 243 17.11 -12.41 6.32
CA GLY A 243 16.01 -11.66 6.93
C GLY A 243 16.12 -10.18 6.64
N ASP A 244 14.99 -9.54 6.36
CA ASP A 244 14.87 -8.10 6.16
C ASP A 244 13.49 -7.62 6.67
N LEU A 245 13.14 -6.37 6.40
CA LEU A 245 11.82 -5.85 6.75
C LEU A 245 10.73 -6.19 5.72
N SER A 246 11.07 -6.76 4.56
CA SER A 246 10.12 -7.12 3.50
C SER A 246 9.14 -8.19 3.96
N ASN A 247 9.64 -9.28 4.57
CA ASN A 247 8.78 -10.32 5.15
C ASN A 247 8.07 -9.80 6.40
N SER A 248 8.81 -9.07 7.23
CA SER A 248 8.34 -8.57 8.53
C SER A 248 7.13 -7.64 8.40
N GLN A 249 7.07 -6.79 7.36
CA GLN A 249 5.89 -5.94 7.15
C GLN A 249 4.63 -6.73 6.80
N TYR A 250 4.74 -7.82 6.03
CA TYR A 250 3.58 -8.67 5.72
C TYR A 250 3.15 -9.50 6.93
N ALA A 251 4.11 -10.04 7.68
CA ALA A 251 3.84 -10.67 8.97
C ALA A 251 3.10 -9.70 9.91
N MET A 252 3.54 -8.44 10.01
CA MET A 252 2.85 -7.40 10.79
C MET A 252 1.42 -7.18 10.30
N LEU A 253 1.17 -7.12 8.99
CA LEU A 253 -0.18 -6.95 8.46
C LEU A 253 -1.09 -8.14 8.82
N ALA A 254 -0.58 -9.38 8.77
CA ALA A 254 -1.30 -10.56 9.21
C ALA A 254 -1.55 -10.56 10.72
N LEU A 255 -0.58 -10.15 11.53
CA LEU A 255 -0.77 -9.97 12.97
C LEU A 255 -1.82 -8.89 13.29
N ASN A 256 -1.91 -7.83 12.49
CA ASN A 256 -2.99 -6.86 12.58
C ASN A 256 -4.38 -7.47 12.26
N VAL A 257 -4.46 -8.41 11.31
CA VAL A 257 -5.68 -9.23 11.09
C VAL A 257 -6.01 -10.03 12.35
N ALA A 258 -5.02 -10.73 12.91
CA ALA A 258 -5.20 -11.52 14.13
C ALA A 258 -5.79 -10.68 15.27
N ARG A 259 -5.28 -9.46 15.46
CA ARG A 259 -5.81 -8.51 16.44
C ARG A 259 -7.27 -8.10 16.17
N ARG A 260 -7.62 -7.79 14.91
CA ARG A 260 -9.01 -7.46 14.52
C ARG A 260 -9.97 -8.62 14.76
N LEU A 261 -9.51 -9.84 14.49
CA LEU A 261 -10.26 -11.08 14.71
C LEU A 261 -10.16 -11.60 16.15
N LYS A 262 -9.46 -10.89 17.05
CA LYS A 262 -9.22 -11.27 18.45
C LYS A 262 -8.59 -12.66 18.61
N ILE A 263 -7.76 -13.07 17.64
CA ILE A 263 -6.93 -14.28 17.72
C ILE A 263 -5.78 -13.98 18.68
N LYS A 264 -5.61 -14.80 19.71
CA LYS A 264 -4.52 -14.66 20.69
C LYS A 264 -3.19 -15.01 20.03
N HIS A 265 -2.16 -14.23 20.33
CA HIS A 265 -0.79 -14.43 19.88
C HIS A 265 0.16 -13.66 20.83
N PRO A 266 1.44 -14.07 20.94
CA PRO A 266 2.41 -13.48 21.87
C PRO A 266 2.68 -12.00 21.60
N ASN A 267 2.97 -11.23 22.64
CA ASN A 267 3.45 -9.84 22.49
C ASN A 267 4.93 -9.79 22.11
N GLU A 268 5.66 -10.84 22.44
CA GLU A 268 7.12 -10.98 22.29
C GLU A 268 7.55 -10.82 20.83
N VAL A 269 6.73 -11.25 19.86
CA VAL A 269 7.02 -11.09 18.42
C VAL A 269 7.11 -9.61 18.03
N TYR A 270 6.26 -8.75 18.61
CA TYR A 270 6.31 -7.31 18.36
C TYR A 270 7.50 -6.67 19.06
N GLN A 271 7.78 -7.08 20.30
CA GLN A 271 8.87 -6.50 21.12
C GLN A 271 10.22 -6.71 20.46
N LYS A 272 10.52 -7.94 20.05
CA LYS A 272 11.78 -8.28 19.37
C LYS A 272 11.93 -7.52 18.06
N LEU A 273 10.88 -7.50 17.23
CA LEU A 273 10.90 -6.77 15.97
C LEU A 273 11.13 -5.27 16.18
N VAL A 274 10.50 -4.66 17.18
CA VAL A 274 10.72 -3.24 17.52
C VAL A 274 12.17 -3.02 17.94
N ASP A 275 12.74 -3.87 18.80
CA ASP A 275 14.13 -3.73 19.20
C ASP A 275 15.08 -3.82 18.00
N TYR A 276 14.86 -4.76 17.08
CA TYR A 276 15.61 -4.84 15.82
C TYR A 276 15.47 -3.57 14.98
N ILE A 277 14.25 -3.09 14.73
CA ILE A 277 14.03 -1.90 13.89
C ILE A 277 14.68 -0.65 14.51
N LEU A 278 14.62 -0.51 15.83
CA LEU A 278 15.24 0.60 16.55
C LEU A 278 16.77 0.55 16.55
N ASP A 279 17.35 -0.64 16.46
CA ASP A 279 18.79 -0.86 16.32
C ASP A 279 19.27 -0.56 14.90
N LYS A 280 18.53 -1.03 13.89
CA LYS A 280 18.88 -0.91 12.46
C LYS A 280 18.41 0.37 11.77
N GLN A 281 17.87 1.33 12.52
CA GLN A 281 17.58 2.63 11.93
C GLN A 281 18.89 3.40 11.73
N GLN A 282 19.05 4.02 10.57
CA GLN A 282 20.20 4.87 10.26
C GLN A 282 20.55 5.79 11.45
N LYS A 283 21.84 5.87 11.80
CA LYS A 283 22.31 6.61 12.99
C LYS A 283 22.03 8.11 12.90
N ASP A 284 22.23 8.68 11.72
CA ASP A 284 21.97 10.09 11.44
C ASP A 284 21.30 10.27 10.07
N GLY A 285 20.83 11.47 9.78
CA GLY A 285 20.23 11.80 8.49
C GLY A 285 19.89 13.28 8.40
N PRO A 286 19.56 13.78 7.19
CA PRO A 286 19.27 15.18 6.98
C PRO A 286 18.08 15.64 7.81
N VAL A 287 18.09 16.92 8.20
CA VAL A 287 17.00 17.51 8.96
C VAL A 287 15.87 17.90 8.00
N VAL A 288 14.65 17.46 8.31
CA VAL A 288 13.42 17.94 7.67
C VAL A 288 12.84 19.04 8.57
N ASN A 289 12.82 20.27 8.06
CA ASN A 289 12.37 21.47 8.75
C ASN A 289 11.58 22.41 7.80
N PRO A 290 10.36 22.86 8.16
CA PRO A 290 9.58 22.37 9.30
C PRO A 290 9.35 20.86 9.19
N GLY A 291 9.17 20.20 10.35
CA GLY A 291 8.67 18.83 10.35
C GLY A 291 7.20 18.81 9.92
N PHE A 292 6.59 17.64 9.95
CA PHE A 292 5.14 17.51 9.71
C PHE A 292 4.52 16.52 10.71
N PRO A 293 3.22 16.61 10.96
CA PRO A 293 2.54 15.70 11.88
C PRO A 293 2.59 14.26 11.40
N VAL A 294 2.88 13.35 12.33
CA VAL A 294 2.76 11.90 12.13
C VAL A 294 1.78 11.42 13.20
N PRO A 295 0.46 11.46 12.96
CA PRO A 295 -0.54 11.30 14.03
C PRO A 295 -0.38 10.04 14.86
N VAL A 296 0.02 8.92 14.24
CA VAL A 296 0.30 7.66 14.95
C VAL A 296 1.52 7.77 15.88
N ALA A 297 2.53 8.56 15.54
CA ALA A 297 3.65 8.81 16.45
C ALA A 297 3.32 9.87 17.52
N ASP A 298 2.47 10.84 17.19
CA ASP A 298 2.23 12.03 18.00
C ASP A 298 1.11 11.86 19.03
N HIS A 299 0.26 10.83 18.86
CA HIS A 299 -0.84 10.55 19.76
C HIS A 299 -0.94 9.08 20.16
N PRO A 300 -1.54 8.79 21.34
CA PRO A 300 -1.95 7.44 21.67
C PRO A 300 -3.01 6.91 20.70
N ILE A 301 -2.96 5.63 20.37
CA ILE A 301 -3.94 4.97 19.50
C ILE A 301 -5.36 5.09 20.08
N SER A 302 -5.51 5.02 21.40
CA SER A 302 -6.79 5.23 22.08
C SER A 302 -7.37 6.63 21.83
N LYS A 303 -6.53 7.66 21.83
CA LYS A 303 -6.92 9.04 21.57
C LYS A 303 -7.34 9.21 20.10
N LEU A 304 -6.58 8.64 19.17
CA LEU A 304 -6.94 8.62 17.75
C LEU A 304 -8.28 7.90 17.50
N LYS A 305 -8.53 6.77 18.14
CA LYS A 305 -9.83 6.06 18.07
C LYS A 305 -10.99 6.90 18.65
N ALA A 306 -10.74 7.64 19.73
CA ALA A 306 -11.73 8.55 20.30
C ALA A 306 -12.04 9.71 19.35
N PHE A 307 -11.02 10.29 18.73
CA PHE A 307 -11.17 11.33 17.71
C PHE A 307 -11.92 10.84 16.49
N GLN A 308 -11.54 9.68 15.94
CA GLN A 308 -12.28 9.03 14.86
C GLN A 308 -13.77 8.92 15.19
N LYS A 309 -14.13 8.44 16.39
CA LYS A 309 -15.53 8.29 16.79
C LYS A 309 -16.27 9.64 16.83
N LYS A 310 -15.66 10.66 17.42
CA LYS A 310 -16.23 12.02 17.50
C LYS A 310 -16.42 12.60 16.10
N PHE A 311 -15.35 12.58 15.31
CA PHE A 311 -15.29 13.12 13.96
C PHE A 311 -16.31 12.45 13.03
N MET A 312 -16.37 11.11 13.02
CA MET A 312 -17.36 10.37 12.23
C MET A 312 -18.80 10.76 12.59
N ARG A 313 -19.09 11.02 13.86
CA ARG A 313 -20.43 11.43 14.31
C ARG A 313 -20.79 12.82 13.80
N GLU A 314 -19.84 13.74 13.81
CA GLU A 314 -20.06 15.13 13.37
C GLU A 314 -20.16 15.21 11.84
N LEU A 315 -19.24 14.58 11.11
CA LEU A 315 -19.31 14.47 9.65
C LEU A 315 -20.63 13.81 9.19
N THR A 316 -21.12 12.83 9.94
CA THR A 316 -22.44 12.22 9.67
C THR A 316 -23.57 13.22 9.76
N ARG A 317 -23.57 14.07 10.80
CA ARG A 317 -24.60 15.10 11.00
C ARG A 317 -24.54 16.14 9.87
N LEU A 318 -23.34 16.53 9.47
CA LEU A 318 -23.10 17.45 8.36
C LEU A 318 -23.66 16.90 7.04
N VAL A 319 -23.29 15.66 6.68
CA VAL A 319 -23.78 15.02 5.46
C VAL A 319 -25.31 14.82 5.50
N ASP A 320 -25.88 14.48 6.65
CA ASP A 320 -27.35 14.36 6.79
C ASP A 320 -28.05 15.73 6.70
N LYS A 321 -27.41 16.83 7.13
CA LYS A 321 -27.87 18.22 6.91
C LYS A 321 -27.87 18.54 5.42
N CYS A 322 -26.77 18.25 4.71
CA CYS A 322 -26.64 18.48 3.27
C CYS A 322 -27.75 17.76 2.49
N ARG A 323 -27.97 16.47 2.77
CA ARG A 323 -29.05 15.69 2.14
C ARG A 323 -30.45 16.26 2.38
N LYS A 324 -30.69 16.88 3.55
CA LYS A 324 -31.98 17.53 3.85
C LYS A 324 -32.16 18.83 3.08
N LEU A 325 -31.09 19.58 2.83
CA LEU A 325 -31.11 20.78 2.00
C LEU A 325 -31.38 20.44 0.54
N GLU A 326 -30.70 19.43 -0.02
CA GLU A 326 -30.96 18.93 -1.37
C GLU A 326 -32.43 18.50 -1.57
N LYS A 327 -33.00 17.78 -0.60
CA LYS A 327 -34.42 17.38 -0.62
C LYS A 327 -35.40 18.56 -0.61
N LYS A 328 -34.96 19.74 -0.16
CA LYS A 328 -35.74 20.98 -0.17
C LYS A 328 -35.46 21.83 -1.42
N GLY A 329 -34.72 21.30 -2.41
CA GLY A 329 -34.35 22.02 -3.62
C GLY A 329 -33.28 23.09 -3.42
N LYS A 330 -32.57 23.08 -2.29
CA LYS A 330 -31.44 24.00 -2.03
C LYS A 330 -30.12 23.32 -2.36
N ASP A 331 -29.13 24.07 -2.84
CA ASP A 331 -27.78 23.56 -2.92
C ASP A 331 -27.09 23.72 -1.55
N PRO A 332 -26.66 22.63 -0.89
CA PRO A 332 -25.90 22.77 0.35
C PRO A 332 -24.58 23.55 0.19
N LEU A 333 -23.96 23.57 -1.00
CA LEU A 333 -22.72 24.31 -1.25
C LEU A 333 -22.89 25.83 -1.30
N ASP A 334 -24.13 26.34 -1.29
CA ASP A 334 -24.39 27.79 -1.18
C ASP A 334 -23.83 28.36 0.13
N ASP A 335 -23.62 27.52 1.15
CA ASP A 335 -22.96 27.87 2.41
C ASP A 335 -21.72 26.97 2.59
N PRO A 336 -20.49 27.53 2.53
CA PRO A 336 -19.25 26.77 2.65
C PRO A 336 -19.14 25.93 3.92
N ALA A 337 -19.82 26.33 5.02
CA ALA A 337 -19.83 25.56 6.26
C ALA A 337 -20.56 24.20 6.13
N ASN A 338 -21.25 23.97 5.01
CA ASN A 338 -21.87 22.70 4.69
C ASN A 338 -20.96 21.78 3.86
N ASP A 339 -19.81 22.24 3.37
CA ASP A 339 -18.91 21.40 2.58
C ASP A 339 -18.23 20.34 3.47
N PRO A 340 -18.55 19.04 3.30
CA PRO A 340 -17.92 17.99 4.08
C PRO A 340 -16.41 17.84 3.82
N ARG A 341 -15.88 18.31 2.67
CA ARG A 341 -14.45 18.27 2.34
C ARG A 341 -13.69 19.26 3.20
N THR A 342 -14.13 20.51 3.16
CA THR A 342 -13.55 21.61 3.95
C THR A 342 -13.60 21.27 5.44
N TYR A 343 -14.73 20.75 5.93
CA TYR A 343 -14.82 20.28 7.32
C TYR A 343 -13.79 19.17 7.64
N VAL A 344 -13.55 18.23 6.73
CA VAL A 344 -12.55 17.17 6.96
C VAL A 344 -11.15 17.74 7.04
N GLU A 345 -10.78 18.61 6.11
CA GLU A 345 -9.45 19.21 6.03
C GLU A 345 -9.18 20.08 7.26
N GLU A 346 -10.10 20.99 7.58
CA GLU A 346 -9.98 21.86 8.75
C GLU A 346 -9.90 21.09 10.07
N GLU A 347 -10.74 20.07 10.28
CA GLU A 347 -10.70 19.32 11.54
C GLU A 347 -9.44 18.47 11.65
N GLN A 348 -8.93 17.92 10.55
CA GLN A 348 -7.65 17.23 10.57
C GLN A 348 -6.51 18.19 10.91
N GLU A 349 -6.50 19.39 10.33
CA GLU A 349 -5.55 20.45 10.67
C GLU A 349 -5.68 20.91 12.12
N LYS A 350 -6.89 21.11 12.65
CA LYS A 350 -7.11 21.47 14.06
C LYS A 350 -6.59 20.40 15.03
N ILE A 351 -6.71 19.12 14.67
CA ILE A 351 -6.30 18.01 15.55
C ILE A 351 -4.80 17.75 15.46
N PHE A 352 -4.23 17.77 14.25
CA PHE A 352 -2.86 17.32 13.99
C PHE A 352 -1.88 18.47 13.74
N GLY A 353 -2.36 19.65 13.38
CA GLY A 353 -1.57 20.76 12.86
C GLY A 353 -1.19 20.58 11.40
N THR A 354 -0.49 21.56 10.85
CA THR A 354 0.10 21.55 9.50
C THR A 354 1.61 21.37 9.55
N GLU A 355 2.26 21.91 10.59
CA GLU A 355 3.69 21.81 10.81
C GLU A 355 4.01 21.01 12.09
N GLY A 356 5.14 20.30 12.03
CA GLY A 356 5.69 19.55 13.14
C GLY A 356 7.05 20.08 13.57
N LYS A 357 7.52 19.61 14.72
CA LYS A 357 8.90 19.85 15.18
C LYS A 357 9.91 19.29 14.16
N PRO A 358 11.11 19.87 14.03
CA PRO A 358 12.16 19.32 13.16
C PRO A 358 12.39 17.82 13.40
N MET A 359 12.58 17.09 12.30
CA MET A 359 12.73 15.62 12.29
C MET A 359 14.04 15.25 11.59
N LYS A 360 14.62 14.08 11.90
CA LYS A 360 15.76 13.56 11.14
C LYS A 360 15.27 12.51 10.16
N ALA A 361 15.57 12.65 8.88
CA ALA A 361 15.25 11.65 7.86
C ALA A 361 16.20 10.44 8.00
N ARG A 362 15.79 9.42 8.77
CA ARG A 362 16.61 8.22 9.04
C ARG A 362 15.89 6.96 8.56
N GLY A 363 16.50 6.27 7.61
CA GLY A 363 15.92 5.13 6.89
C GLY A 363 16.37 3.77 7.41
N TRP A 364 16.04 2.73 6.64
CA TRP A 364 16.49 1.34 6.86
C TRP A 364 16.97 0.74 5.54
N ALA A 365 18.00 -0.11 5.64
CA ALA A 365 18.48 -0.92 4.54
C ALA A 365 17.89 -2.35 4.59
N TYR A 366 18.13 -3.15 3.55
CA TYR A 366 17.74 -4.55 3.53
C TYR A 366 18.58 -5.37 4.52
N GLN A 367 19.91 -5.20 4.48
CA GLN A 367 20.86 -5.78 5.43
C GLN A 367 22.10 -4.87 5.52
N GLU A 368 22.31 -4.18 6.65
CA GLU A 368 23.47 -3.30 6.85
C GLU A 368 24.77 -4.07 7.11
N GLU A 369 24.66 -5.24 7.74
CA GLU A 369 25.79 -6.05 8.19
C GLU A 369 26.38 -6.94 7.09
N ASP A 370 25.82 -6.92 5.88
CA ASP A 370 26.34 -7.72 4.77
C ASP A 370 27.69 -7.17 4.30
N THR A 371 28.74 -7.98 4.44
CA THR A 371 30.11 -7.62 4.09
C THR A 371 30.48 -8.03 2.65
N ASP A 372 29.59 -8.70 1.91
CA ASP A 372 29.85 -9.05 0.51
C ASP A 372 29.60 -7.84 -0.39
N ASP A 373 30.68 -7.29 -0.96
CA ASP A 373 30.60 -6.13 -1.85
C ASP A 373 29.79 -6.40 -3.12
N ARG A 374 29.64 -7.66 -3.55
CA ARG A 374 28.73 -8.03 -4.65
C ARG A 374 27.26 -7.81 -4.29
N MET A 375 26.95 -7.74 -2.99
CA MET A 375 25.62 -7.48 -2.44
C MET A 375 25.49 -6.08 -1.84
N ALA A 376 26.35 -5.13 -2.23
CA ALA A 376 26.33 -3.77 -1.70
C ALA A 376 24.96 -3.08 -1.75
N TRP A 377 24.11 -3.44 -2.73
CA TRP A 377 22.73 -2.96 -2.83
C TRP A 377 21.89 -3.23 -1.59
N LYS A 378 22.19 -4.28 -0.80
CA LYS A 378 21.48 -4.58 0.44
C LYS A 378 21.72 -3.56 1.54
N ARG A 379 22.86 -2.86 1.49
CA ARG A 379 23.23 -1.80 2.45
C ARG A 379 22.60 -0.45 2.10
N LEU A 380 21.94 -0.34 0.95
CA LEU A 380 21.27 0.89 0.54
C LEU A 380 20.00 1.11 1.36
N PHE A 381 19.84 2.33 1.86
CA PHE A 381 18.60 2.79 2.49
C PHE A 381 17.56 3.01 1.41
N THR A 382 16.44 2.29 1.46
CA THR A 382 15.44 2.30 0.38
C THR A 382 14.05 2.69 0.85
N GLY A 383 13.23 3.18 -0.07
CA GLY A 383 11.82 3.50 0.18
C GLY A 383 11.00 2.27 0.56
N SER A 384 11.26 1.14 -0.09
CA SER A 384 10.65 -0.14 0.26
C SER A 384 10.93 -0.54 1.71
N MET A 385 12.16 -0.36 2.21
CA MET A 385 12.52 -0.70 3.60
C MET A 385 12.05 0.36 4.60
N ALA A 386 12.11 1.65 4.25
CA ALA A 386 11.59 2.71 5.09
C ALA A 386 10.07 2.59 5.32
N THR A 387 9.31 2.32 4.25
CA THR A 387 7.86 2.05 4.35
C THR A 387 7.60 0.80 5.18
N SER A 388 8.35 -0.29 4.97
CA SER A 388 8.26 -1.51 5.78
C SER A 388 8.46 -1.26 7.28
N ALA A 389 9.49 -0.49 7.63
CA ALA A 389 9.82 -0.19 9.02
C ALA A 389 8.70 0.60 9.73
N VAL A 390 8.18 1.66 9.09
CA VAL A 390 7.12 2.48 9.71
C VAL A 390 5.81 1.70 9.86
N ILE A 391 5.49 0.80 8.91
CA ILE A 391 4.34 -0.12 9.02
C ILE A 391 4.51 -1.04 10.23
N CYS A 392 5.69 -1.64 10.40
CA CYS A 392 6.02 -2.50 11.54
C CYS A 392 5.92 -1.76 12.88
N LEU A 393 6.55 -0.59 12.99
CA LEU A 393 6.53 0.20 14.23
C LEU A 393 5.11 0.67 14.59
N ALA A 394 4.31 1.07 13.62
CA ALA A 394 2.93 1.52 13.84
C ALA A 394 2.02 0.35 14.27
N GLY A 395 2.14 -0.81 13.62
CA GLY A 395 1.42 -2.02 14.03
C GLY A 395 1.82 -2.49 15.44
N ALA A 396 3.12 -2.51 15.73
CA ALA A 396 3.63 -2.85 17.05
C ALA A 396 3.18 -1.86 18.14
N LYS A 397 3.05 -0.56 17.82
CA LYS A 397 2.45 0.42 18.72
C LYS A 397 1.02 0.05 19.11
N ASP A 398 0.14 -0.26 18.15
CA ASP A 398 -1.25 -0.67 18.48
C ASP A 398 -1.27 -1.93 19.37
N ALA A 399 -0.31 -2.84 19.20
CA ALA A 399 -0.17 -4.03 20.04
C ALA A 399 0.35 -3.73 21.45
N LEU A 400 1.37 -2.87 21.57
CA LEU A 400 2.19 -2.76 22.77
C LEU A 400 1.86 -1.54 23.63
N GLU A 401 1.10 -0.55 23.18
CA GLU A 401 0.97 0.77 23.84
C GLU A 401 0.55 0.72 25.32
N LYS A 402 -0.14 -0.34 25.76
CA LYS A 402 -0.58 -0.54 27.15
C LYS A 402 0.33 -1.47 27.98
N THR A 403 1.49 -1.84 27.46
CA THR A 403 2.40 -2.81 28.09
C THR A 403 3.57 -2.13 28.80
N PRO A 404 4.22 -2.80 29.77
CA PRO A 404 5.46 -2.30 30.39
C PRO A 404 6.57 -2.01 29.38
N TYR A 405 6.67 -2.81 28.32
CA TYR A 405 7.61 -2.60 27.22
C TYR A 405 7.45 -1.21 26.60
N TRP A 406 6.21 -0.79 26.35
CA TRP A 406 5.94 0.53 25.78
C TRP A 406 6.28 1.67 26.72
N LYS A 407 6.11 1.49 28.04
CA LYS A 407 6.57 2.49 29.02
C LYS A 407 8.08 2.75 28.89
N ALA A 408 8.87 1.70 28.62
CA ALA A 408 10.31 1.81 28.45
C ALA A 408 10.74 2.33 27.07
N LYS A 409 10.10 1.86 25.99
CA LYS A 409 10.57 2.08 24.61
C LYS A 409 9.73 3.06 23.79
N GLY A 410 8.49 3.35 24.20
CA GLY A 410 7.49 4.06 23.40
C GLY A 410 7.93 5.45 22.90
N LYS A 411 8.69 6.20 23.70
CA LYS A 411 9.27 7.49 23.26
C LYS A 411 10.23 7.30 22.08
N ARG A 412 11.08 6.28 22.14
CA ARG A 412 12.06 5.95 21.09
C ARG A 412 11.36 5.40 19.85
N VAL A 413 10.30 4.60 20.01
CA VAL A 413 9.44 4.14 18.91
C VAL A 413 8.77 5.31 18.20
N ASN A 414 8.12 6.22 18.92
CA ASN A 414 7.47 7.38 18.31
C ASN A 414 8.49 8.28 17.58
N LYS A 415 9.68 8.48 18.14
CA LYS A 415 10.76 9.21 17.43
C LYS A 415 11.18 8.47 16.15
N SER A 416 11.36 7.16 16.22
CA SER A 416 11.76 6.34 15.07
C SER A 416 10.71 6.36 13.95
N LEU A 417 9.43 6.29 14.30
CA LEU A 417 8.30 6.45 13.36
C LEU A 417 8.32 7.80 12.65
N ARG A 418 8.52 8.89 13.41
CA ARG A 418 8.68 10.23 12.84
C ARG A 418 9.84 10.26 11.86
N ASP A 419 11.02 9.85 12.32
CA ASP A 419 12.24 9.90 11.51
C ASP A 419 12.13 9.06 10.22
N GLY A 420 11.42 7.93 10.28
CA GLY A 420 11.12 7.12 9.10
C GLY A 420 10.16 7.79 8.13
N CYS A 421 9.11 8.44 8.63
CA CYS A 421 8.22 9.26 7.78
C CYS A 421 8.98 10.44 7.18
N ALA A 422 9.88 11.09 7.93
CA ALA A 422 10.74 12.15 7.45
C ALA A 422 11.70 11.65 6.35
N TRP A 423 12.20 10.42 6.47
CA TRP A 423 13.00 9.80 5.40
C TRP A 423 12.20 9.63 4.12
N ILE A 424 10.95 9.15 4.22
CA ILE A 424 10.04 9.00 3.07
C ILE A 424 9.75 10.37 2.45
N ALA A 425 9.55 11.41 3.25
CA ALA A 425 9.30 12.77 2.77
C ALA A 425 10.52 13.39 2.07
N HIS A 426 11.70 13.22 2.66
CA HIS A 426 12.95 13.77 2.10
C HIS A 426 13.34 13.11 0.78
N ASN A 427 13.15 11.80 0.68
CA ASN A 427 13.48 11.02 -0.52
C ASN A 427 12.23 10.74 -1.38
N PHE A 428 11.19 11.58 -1.27
CA PHE A 428 9.90 11.29 -1.89
C PHE A 428 10.03 11.24 -3.41
N THR A 429 9.60 10.13 -3.99
CA THR A 429 9.42 9.98 -5.44
C THR A 429 8.30 9.00 -5.70
N VAL A 430 7.71 9.07 -6.89
CA VAL A 430 6.74 8.08 -7.38
C VAL A 430 7.25 7.33 -8.59
N SER A 431 8.38 7.73 -9.19
CA SER A 431 8.90 7.16 -10.44
C SER A 431 9.89 6.01 -10.25
N CYS A 432 10.47 5.87 -9.06
CA CYS A 432 11.37 4.76 -8.72
C CYS A 432 11.22 4.39 -7.23
N ASN A 433 11.85 3.30 -6.79
CA ASN A 433 12.02 3.01 -5.36
C ASN A 433 13.22 3.82 -4.87
N PRO A 434 13.07 4.88 -4.06
CA PRO A 434 14.21 5.73 -3.70
C PRO A 434 15.30 4.90 -3.04
N GLY A 435 16.56 5.10 -3.45
CA GLY A 435 17.70 4.30 -3.01
C GLY A 435 17.88 2.95 -3.70
N GLY A 436 17.03 2.58 -4.67
CA GLY A 436 17.16 1.35 -5.45
C GLY A 436 16.54 1.43 -6.85
N ASN A 437 16.84 0.46 -7.71
CA ASN A 437 16.31 0.41 -9.09
C ASN A 437 15.29 -0.72 -9.31
N ILE A 438 14.96 -1.46 -8.25
CA ILE A 438 14.01 -2.58 -8.26
C ILE A 438 12.87 -2.33 -7.26
N HIS A 439 11.84 -3.18 -7.31
CA HIS A 439 10.70 -3.14 -6.38
C HIS A 439 9.86 -1.86 -6.44
N HIS A 440 9.69 -1.25 -7.62
CA HIS A 440 8.98 0.02 -7.77
C HIS A 440 7.50 -0.04 -7.36
N TYR A 441 6.66 -0.90 -7.97
CA TYR A 441 5.25 -1.03 -7.56
C TYR A 441 5.10 -1.56 -6.13
N TYR A 442 6.04 -2.39 -5.67
CA TYR A 442 6.12 -2.82 -4.27
C TYR A 442 6.33 -1.63 -3.33
N TYR A 443 7.24 -0.71 -3.67
CA TYR A 443 7.45 0.53 -2.95
C TYR A 443 6.23 1.43 -3.00
N LEU A 444 5.60 1.63 -4.17
CA LEU A 444 4.38 2.45 -4.26
C LEU A 444 3.29 1.90 -3.34
N TYR A 445 3.03 0.60 -3.35
CA TYR A 445 2.09 0.00 -2.41
C TYR A 445 2.57 0.07 -0.93
N GLY A 446 3.88 0.05 -0.68
CA GLY A 446 4.46 0.40 0.62
C GLY A 446 4.17 1.84 1.05
N LEU A 447 4.25 2.79 0.13
CA LEU A 447 3.97 4.22 0.35
C LEU A 447 2.50 4.44 0.70
N GLU A 448 1.57 3.76 0.00
CA GLU A 448 0.15 3.78 0.36
C GLU A 448 -0.08 3.22 1.76
N ARG A 449 0.49 2.05 2.07
CA ARG A 449 0.40 1.45 3.39
C ARG A 449 0.94 2.38 4.47
N ALA A 450 2.10 2.99 4.26
CA ALA A 450 2.72 3.91 5.20
C ALA A 450 1.83 5.15 5.43
N GLY A 451 1.31 5.76 4.36
CA GLY A 451 0.40 6.91 4.44
C GLY A 451 -0.88 6.58 5.19
N ILE A 452 -1.51 5.44 4.90
CA ILE A 452 -2.75 5.01 5.55
C ILE A 452 -2.52 4.60 7.02
N ILE A 453 -1.52 3.75 7.29
CA ILE A 453 -1.28 3.20 8.63
C ILE A 453 -0.77 4.28 9.57
N CYS A 454 0.11 5.18 9.11
CA CYS A 454 0.63 6.27 9.93
C CYS A 454 -0.31 7.49 9.99
N MET A 455 -1.42 7.46 9.23
CA MET A 455 -2.38 8.55 9.08
C MET A 455 -1.74 9.85 8.58
N VAL A 456 -0.81 9.73 7.62
CA VAL A 456 -0.06 10.85 7.05
C VAL A 456 -0.68 11.21 5.70
N PRO A 457 -1.44 12.31 5.56
CA PRO A 457 -2.03 12.71 4.28
C PRO A 457 -1.00 13.25 3.29
N LYS A 458 0.08 13.86 3.80
CA LYS A 458 1.21 14.40 3.04
C LYS A 458 2.52 13.98 3.69
N PHE A 459 3.46 13.44 2.91
CA PHE A 459 4.83 13.26 3.38
C PHE A 459 5.60 14.55 3.07
N GLY A 460 5.85 15.38 4.09
CA GLY A 460 6.30 16.76 3.87
C GLY A 460 5.28 17.52 3.01
N LYS A 461 5.73 18.09 1.89
CA LYS A 461 4.86 18.79 0.93
C LYS A 461 4.13 17.87 -0.06
N HIS A 462 4.40 16.56 -0.03
CA HIS A 462 3.96 15.65 -1.08
C HIS A 462 2.62 14.99 -0.75
N LEU A 463 1.57 15.35 -1.50
CA LEU A 463 0.30 14.62 -1.57
C LEU A 463 0.53 13.23 -2.21
N TRP A 464 1.03 12.29 -1.41
CA TRP A 464 1.56 11.01 -1.88
C TRP A 464 0.57 10.23 -2.74
N TYR A 465 -0.71 10.27 -2.38
CA TYR A 465 -1.72 9.53 -3.11
C TYR A 465 -2.04 10.16 -4.46
N LYS A 466 -2.26 11.48 -4.51
CA LYS A 466 -2.55 12.18 -5.78
C LYS A 466 -1.41 11.94 -6.77
N LYS A 467 -0.17 12.21 -6.33
CA LYS A 467 1.04 12.02 -7.15
C LYS A 467 1.23 10.56 -7.58
N GLY A 468 1.02 9.60 -6.68
CA GLY A 468 1.16 8.18 -7.01
C GLY A 468 0.06 7.67 -7.92
N ALA A 469 -1.19 8.13 -7.76
CA ALA A 469 -2.32 7.74 -8.59
C ALA A 469 -2.16 8.29 -10.01
N GLU A 470 -1.79 9.57 -10.16
CA GLU A 470 -1.47 10.18 -11.45
C GLU A 470 -0.34 9.40 -12.17
N HIS A 471 0.72 9.06 -11.44
CA HIS A 471 1.83 8.27 -11.98
C HIS A 471 1.39 6.88 -12.44
N ILE A 472 0.66 6.14 -11.60
CA ILE A 472 0.21 4.78 -11.93
C ILE A 472 -0.76 4.80 -13.12
N ILE A 473 -1.73 5.73 -13.16
CA ILE A 473 -2.65 5.83 -14.31
C ILE A 473 -1.87 6.14 -15.59
N GLY A 474 -0.90 7.06 -15.53
CA GLY A 474 -0.06 7.42 -16.67
C GLY A 474 0.86 6.29 -17.15
N SER A 475 1.12 5.26 -16.33
CA SER A 475 1.97 4.12 -16.67
C SER A 475 1.19 2.84 -17.02
N GLN A 476 -0.15 2.90 -17.09
CA GLN A 476 -0.96 1.73 -17.45
C GLN A 476 -0.72 1.32 -18.91
N GLY A 477 -0.44 0.03 -19.14
CA GLY A 477 -0.32 -0.53 -20.47
C GLY A 477 -1.63 -0.50 -21.25
N ALA A 478 -1.56 -0.53 -22.58
CA ALA A 478 -2.75 -0.56 -23.45
C ALA A 478 -3.63 -1.80 -23.22
N ASP A 479 -3.05 -2.88 -22.70
CA ASP A 479 -3.77 -4.11 -22.32
C ASP A 479 -4.50 -3.99 -20.96
N GLY A 480 -4.27 -2.91 -20.21
CA GLY A 480 -4.85 -2.65 -18.90
C GLY A 480 -3.99 -3.12 -17.72
N GLY A 481 -2.88 -3.81 -17.97
CA GLY A 481 -1.93 -4.23 -16.93
C GLY A 481 -0.89 -3.17 -16.61
N TRP A 482 -0.14 -3.42 -15.53
CA TRP A 482 1.06 -2.65 -15.18
C TRP A 482 2.27 -3.57 -15.10
N GLN A 483 3.40 -3.07 -15.61
CA GLN A 483 4.71 -3.71 -15.50
C GLN A 483 5.81 -2.68 -15.69
N ILE A 484 6.97 -2.94 -15.09
CA ILE A 484 8.20 -2.15 -15.30
C ILE A 484 9.19 -2.85 -16.25
N GLY A 485 8.80 -3.98 -16.86
CA GLY A 485 9.64 -4.80 -17.73
C GLY A 485 10.70 -5.61 -16.97
N GLY A 486 11.67 -4.92 -16.35
CA GLY A 486 12.83 -5.49 -15.63
C GLY A 486 12.71 -5.55 -14.10
N GLY A 487 11.50 -5.41 -13.55
CA GLY A 487 11.24 -5.44 -12.11
C GLY A 487 11.19 -6.86 -11.56
N THR A 488 11.44 -7.02 -10.25
CA THR A 488 11.50 -8.33 -9.60
C THR A 488 10.20 -9.11 -9.68
N ALA A 489 9.04 -8.43 -9.66
CA ALA A 489 7.77 -9.05 -9.31
C ALA A 489 6.96 -9.62 -10.50
N GLY A 490 7.15 -9.06 -11.69
CA GLY A 490 6.40 -9.43 -12.89
C GLY A 490 4.99 -8.81 -12.97
N PRO A 491 4.34 -8.89 -14.15
CA PRO A 491 3.19 -8.06 -14.49
C PRO A 491 1.94 -8.37 -13.63
N GLN A 492 1.74 -9.61 -13.20
CA GLN A 492 0.62 -9.97 -12.32
C GLN A 492 0.73 -9.31 -10.95
N ILE A 493 1.93 -9.31 -10.37
CA ILE A 493 2.17 -8.72 -9.04
C ILE A 493 2.23 -7.19 -9.13
N ASP A 494 2.88 -6.64 -10.15
CA ASP A 494 2.91 -5.20 -10.39
C ASP A 494 1.49 -4.64 -10.57
N THR A 495 0.64 -5.33 -11.34
CA THR A 495 -0.78 -4.99 -11.49
C THR A 495 -1.53 -5.09 -10.17
N ALA A 496 -1.31 -6.15 -9.38
CA ALA A 496 -1.94 -6.28 -8.07
C ALA A 496 -1.55 -5.12 -7.13
N PHE A 497 -0.27 -4.73 -7.09
CA PHE A 497 0.18 -3.58 -6.29
C PHE A 497 -0.38 -2.25 -6.79
N ALA A 498 -0.42 -2.02 -8.10
CA ALA A 498 -1.03 -0.83 -8.69
C ALA A 498 -2.51 -0.71 -8.30
N LEU A 499 -3.28 -1.79 -8.42
CA LEU A 499 -4.68 -1.84 -8.01
C LEU A 499 -4.86 -1.55 -6.51
N LEU A 500 -4.02 -2.17 -5.66
CA LEU A 500 -4.08 -1.95 -4.22
C LEU A 500 -3.75 -0.51 -3.82
N PHE A 501 -2.79 0.13 -4.51
CA PHE A 501 -2.47 1.54 -4.34
C PHE A 501 -3.66 2.42 -4.73
N LEU A 502 -4.16 2.30 -5.97
CA LEU A 502 -5.25 3.11 -6.49
C LEU A 502 -6.50 2.99 -5.61
N LYS A 503 -6.76 1.78 -5.11
CA LYS A 503 -7.89 1.50 -4.22
C LYS A 503 -7.75 2.09 -2.82
N ARG A 504 -6.53 2.43 -2.38
CA ARG A 504 -6.16 2.61 -0.96
C ARG A 504 -6.62 1.41 -0.12
N ALA A 505 -6.19 0.22 -0.53
CA ALA A 505 -6.74 -1.04 -0.05
C ALA A 505 -6.36 -1.38 1.40
N THR A 506 -5.37 -0.68 1.97
CA THR A 506 -4.84 -0.98 3.29
C THR A 506 -5.89 -0.75 4.38
N THR A 507 -6.12 -1.78 5.21
CA THR A 507 -7.00 -1.64 6.37
C THR A 507 -6.29 -0.76 7.42
N PRO A 508 -6.79 0.45 7.73
CA PRO A 508 -6.12 1.35 8.66
C PRO A 508 -6.18 0.85 10.11
N LEU A 509 -5.21 1.27 10.93
CA LEU A 509 -5.28 1.08 12.40
C LEU A 509 -6.38 1.95 13.02
N VAL A 510 -6.49 3.19 12.53
CA VAL A 510 -7.54 4.15 12.85
C VAL A 510 -7.94 4.84 11.55
N SER A 511 -9.24 4.87 11.23
CA SER A 511 -9.73 5.41 9.96
C SER A 511 -10.35 6.80 10.16
N MET A 512 -9.70 7.83 9.63
CA MET A 512 -10.34 9.13 9.43
C MET A 512 -10.88 9.20 7.99
N PRO A 513 -12.11 9.69 7.78
CA PRO A 513 -12.57 10.13 6.47
C PRO A 513 -11.54 11.06 5.85
N GLY A 514 -11.24 10.83 4.58
CA GLY A 514 -10.55 11.76 3.71
C GLY A 514 -11.38 11.95 2.44
N PRO A 515 -10.90 12.75 1.49
CA PRO A 515 -11.55 12.87 0.19
C PRO A 515 -11.67 11.47 -0.43
N THR A 516 -12.83 11.13 -0.98
CA THR A 516 -13.04 9.95 -1.80
C THR A 516 -12.48 10.21 -3.19
N TRP A 517 -11.36 9.55 -3.48
CA TRP A 517 -10.66 9.62 -4.75
C TRP A 517 -11.04 8.50 -5.73
N THR A 518 -11.99 7.67 -5.35
CA THR A 518 -12.64 6.68 -6.22
C THR A 518 -14.14 6.93 -6.08
N GLY A 519 -14.91 6.86 -7.16
CA GLY A 519 -16.36 7.14 -7.18
C GLY A 519 -17.16 6.43 -6.09
N ALA A 520 -18.46 6.74 -5.99
CA ALA A 520 -19.36 6.31 -4.90
C ALA A 520 -19.57 4.78 -4.73
N GLY A 521 -18.86 3.93 -5.47
CA GLY A 521 -18.91 2.48 -5.37
C GLY A 521 -17.54 1.89 -5.09
N LEU A 522 -17.50 0.78 -4.35
CA LEU A 522 -16.32 0.01 -3.92
C LEU A 522 -15.80 0.41 -2.52
N LYS A 523 -16.65 0.25 -1.49
CA LYS A 523 -16.20 -0.02 -0.12
C LYS A 523 -16.31 -1.50 0.18
#